data_AF-A0A2V4E541-F1
#
_entry.id   AF-A0A2V4E541-F1
#
_cell.length_a   1.000
_cell.length_b   1.000
_cell.length_c   1.000
_cell.angle_alpha   90.00
_cell.angle_beta   90.00
_cell.angle_gamma   90.00
#
_symmetry.space_group_name_H-M   'P 1'
#
loop_
_entity.id
_entity.type
_entity.pdbx_description
1 polymer ?
#
loop_
_entity_poly.entity_id
_entity_poly.type
_entity_poly.pdbx_seq_one_letter_code
_entity_poly.pdbx_strand_id
1 'polypeptide(L)'
;MKNKVNHIIQLIKKGYRLPHDIEVVACEIYYSSEYNELICKNIVNDFINSVVTSKYSNIVEITYDYMSRLIYADGELLYEEFLKVLHLFDSINIFFCLGINESHDVIEKSDVDMVFFLKKYKKLGWNIATSDIKNKQWWQRVINLKDTTK
;
A
#
# COMPACT_ATOMS: atom_id res chain seq x y z
N MET A 1 3.15 -15.75 18.48
CA MET A 1 2.37 -14.60 19.01
C MET A 1 3.22 -13.55 19.73
N LYS A 2 3.73 -13.76 20.95
CA LYS A 2 4.56 -12.73 21.67
C LYS A 2 5.76 -12.22 20.86
N ASN A 3 6.43 -13.10 20.12
CA ASN A 3 7.61 -12.73 19.33
C ASN A 3 7.29 -11.76 18.17
N LYS A 4 6.11 -11.87 17.55
CA LYS A 4 5.74 -11.05 16.38
C LYS A 4 5.33 -9.63 16.80
N VAL A 5 4.52 -9.51 17.85
CA VAL A 5 4.21 -8.21 18.47
C VAL A 5 5.49 -7.51 18.98
N ASN A 6 6.38 -8.25 19.65
CA ASN A 6 7.65 -7.69 20.10
C ASN A 6 8.54 -7.22 18.94
N HIS A 7 8.55 -7.97 17.84
CA HIS A 7 9.27 -7.60 16.62
C HIS A 7 8.72 -6.31 15.99
N ILE A 8 7.40 -6.18 15.84
CA ILE A 8 6.76 -4.93 15.37
C ILE A 8 7.15 -3.74 16.27
N ILE A 9 7.07 -3.92 17.60
CA ILE A 9 7.47 -2.88 18.56
C ILE A 9 8.95 -2.51 18.39
N GLN A 10 9.83 -3.48 18.14
CA GLN A 10 11.25 -3.23 17.89
C GLN A 10 11.47 -2.46 16.59
N LEU A 11 10.75 -2.80 15.52
CA LEU A 11 10.83 -2.08 14.25
C LEU A 11 10.38 -0.62 14.41
N ILE A 12 9.26 -0.37 15.12
CA ILE A 12 8.79 0.98 15.42
C ILE A 12 9.86 1.77 16.20
N LYS A 13 10.42 1.18 17.26
CA LYS A 13 11.44 1.83 18.10
C LYS A 13 12.75 2.10 17.37
N LYS A 14 13.12 1.27 16.40
CA LYS A 14 14.31 1.44 15.56
C LYS A 14 14.21 2.72 14.70
N GLY A 15 13.00 3.15 14.39
CA GLY A 15 12.73 4.27 13.50
C GLY A 15 13.07 3.94 12.03
N TYR A 16 12.88 4.94 11.17
CA TYR A 16 12.88 4.75 9.73
C TYR A 16 14.07 5.44 9.05
N ARG A 17 14.88 4.66 8.35
CA ARG A 17 15.96 5.17 7.51
C ARG A 17 15.47 5.52 6.13
N LEU A 18 14.52 4.73 5.61
CA LEU A 18 13.93 4.82 4.28
C LEU A 18 12.39 4.69 4.35
N PRO A 19 11.65 5.18 3.33
CA PRO A 19 10.20 4.97 3.22
C PRO A 19 9.80 3.48 3.30
N HIS A 20 10.64 2.61 2.74
CA HIS A 20 10.43 1.16 2.78
C HIS A 20 10.39 0.58 4.20
N ASP A 21 11.08 1.19 5.18
CA ASP A 21 11.01 0.71 6.56
C ASP A 21 9.60 0.89 7.15
N ILE A 22 8.90 1.96 6.77
CA ILE A 22 7.51 2.22 7.19
C ILE A 22 6.57 1.21 6.54
N GLU A 23 6.75 0.96 5.25
CA GLU A 23 6.01 -0.03 4.49
C GLU A 23 6.12 -1.43 5.10
N VAL A 24 7.32 -1.87 5.48
CA VAL A 24 7.54 -3.17 6.14
C VAL A 24 6.73 -3.26 7.43
N VAL A 25 6.82 -2.24 8.29
CA VAL A 25 6.08 -2.22 9.57
C VAL A 25 4.57 -2.19 9.34
N ALA A 26 4.08 -1.39 8.40
CA ALA A 26 2.67 -1.29 8.07
C ALA A 26 2.11 -2.63 7.55
N CYS A 27 2.83 -3.30 6.65
CA CYS A 27 2.47 -4.62 6.15
C CYS A 27 2.38 -5.63 7.29
N GLU A 28 3.38 -5.66 8.18
CA GLU A 28 3.38 -6.58 9.32
C GLU A 28 2.16 -6.35 10.24
N ILE A 29 1.85 -5.09 10.56
CA ILE A 29 0.68 -4.74 11.39
C ILE A 29 -0.62 -5.13 10.70
N TYR A 30 -0.76 -4.79 9.42
CA TYR A 30 -1.97 -5.07 8.64
C TYR A 30 -2.24 -6.57 8.53
N TYR A 31 -1.27 -7.35 8.06
CA TYR A 31 -1.45 -8.79 7.90
C TYR A 31 -1.63 -9.50 9.25
N SER A 32 -0.96 -9.05 10.32
CA SER A 32 -1.26 -9.57 11.66
C SER A 32 -2.71 -9.33 12.07
N SER A 33 -3.27 -8.17 11.74
CA SER A 33 -4.67 -7.84 12.05
C SER A 33 -5.64 -8.71 11.23
N GLU A 34 -5.36 -8.95 9.94
CA GLU A 34 -6.17 -9.80 9.05
C GLU A 34 -6.19 -11.28 9.49
N TYR A 35 -5.09 -11.80 10.04
CA TYR A 35 -5.00 -13.19 10.50
C TYR A 35 -5.53 -13.42 11.93
N ASN A 36 -6.34 -12.51 12.46
CA ASN A 36 -6.85 -12.53 13.85
C ASN A 36 -5.73 -12.65 14.90
N GLU A 37 -4.51 -12.21 14.58
CA GLU A 37 -3.48 -12.07 15.60
C GLU A 37 -3.80 -10.84 16.45
N LEU A 38 -3.63 -10.95 17.77
CA LEU A 38 -3.98 -9.88 18.70
C LEU A 38 -3.05 -8.67 18.53
N ILE A 39 -3.37 -7.78 17.60
CA ILE A 39 -2.78 -6.45 17.46
C ILE A 39 -3.60 -5.49 18.30
N CYS A 40 -3.00 -4.99 19.37
CA CYS A 40 -3.64 -4.00 20.22
C CYS A 40 -3.67 -2.65 19.49
N LYS A 41 -4.78 -1.91 19.62
CA LYS A 41 -4.93 -0.52 19.13
C LYS A 41 -3.74 0.38 19.51
N ASN A 42 -3.09 0.10 20.65
CA ASN A 42 -1.91 0.82 21.10
C ASN A 42 -0.73 0.68 20.12
N ILE A 43 -0.51 -0.49 19.52
CA ILE A 43 0.59 -0.70 18.57
C ILE A 43 0.35 0.09 17.28
N VAL A 44 -0.91 0.11 16.81
CA VAL A 44 -1.29 0.91 15.64
C VAL A 44 -1.08 2.39 15.93
N ASN A 45 -1.50 2.87 17.10
CA ASN A 45 -1.28 4.26 17.51
C ASN A 45 0.22 4.60 17.64
N ASP A 46 1.03 3.71 18.23
CA ASP A 46 2.48 3.88 18.35
C ASP A 46 3.12 3.97 16.96
N PHE A 47 2.68 3.14 16.02
CA PHE A 47 3.11 3.18 14.62
C PHE A 47 2.72 4.49 13.92
N ILE A 48 1.47 4.93 14.05
CA ILE A 48 1.02 6.22 13.47
C ILE A 48 1.87 7.36 14.04
N ASN A 49 2.05 7.40 15.37
CA ASN A 49 2.83 8.44 16.03
C ASN A 49 4.30 8.43 15.57
N SER A 50 4.91 7.25 15.41
CA SER A 50 6.28 7.16 14.90
C SER A 50 6.41 7.61 13.45
N VAL A 51 5.40 7.39 12.61
CA VAL A 51 5.38 7.90 11.23
C VAL A 51 5.23 9.42 11.21
N VAL A 52 4.24 9.97 11.92
CA VAL A 52 3.94 11.40 11.97
C VAL A 52 5.12 12.22 12.50
N THR A 53 5.90 11.67 13.44
CA THR A 53 7.08 12.34 14.00
C THR A 53 8.38 12.08 13.22
N SER A 54 8.31 11.28 12.15
CA SER A 54 9.47 10.99 11.30
C SER A 54 9.64 12.02 10.17
N LYS A 55 10.77 11.94 9.46
CA LYS A 55 11.01 12.69 8.21
C LYS A 55 10.14 12.26 7.02
N TYR A 56 9.34 11.21 7.20
CA TYR A 56 8.45 10.64 6.18
C TYR A 56 6.99 10.74 6.64
N SER A 57 6.63 11.86 7.27
CA SER A 57 5.26 12.10 7.73
C SER A 57 4.25 12.07 6.57
N ASN A 58 4.67 12.39 5.35
CA ASN A 58 3.89 12.30 4.11
C ASN A 58 4.15 11.01 3.31
N ILE A 59 4.31 9.87 4.00
CA ILE A 59 4.67 8.58 3.38
C ILE A 59 3.71 8.16 2.27
N VAL A 60 2.42 8.48 2.37
CA VAL A 60 1.42 8.07 1.38
C VAL A 60 1.64 8.84 0.09
N GLU A 61 1.85 10.16 0.16
CA GLU A 61 2.23 10.98 -1.01
C GLU A 61 3.53 10.47 -1.65
N ILE A 62 4.58 10.23 -0.86
CA ILE A 62 5.86 9.69 -1.36
C ILE A 62 5.64 8.38 -2.13
N THR A 63 4.80 7.50 -1.59
CA THR A 63 4.52 6.18 -2.19
C THR A 63 3.69 6.33 -3.46
N TYR A 64 2.68 7.20 -3.45
CA TYR A 64 1.84 7.52 -4.61
C TYR A 64 2.65 8.15 -5.74
N ASP A 65 3.47 9.17 -5.46
CA ASP A 65 4.30 9.83 -6.46
C ASP A 65 5.24 8.84 -7.15
N TYR A 66 5.82 7.91 -6.39
CA TYR A 66 6.66 6.86 -6.96
C TYR A 66 5.87 5.89 -7.83
N MET A 67 4.68 5.46 -7.38
CA MET A 67 3.78 4.62 -8.17
C MET A 67 3.37 5.30 -9.48
N SER A 68 2.94 6.56 -9.42
CA SER A 68 2.51 7.34 -10.57
C SER A 68 3.63 7.48 -11.60
N ARG A 69 4.86 7.78 -11.16
CA ARG A 69 6.04 7.86 -12.04
C ARG A 69 6.32 6.55 -12.79
N LEU A 70 6.11 5.39 -12.17
CA LEU A 70 6.27 4.09 -12.83
C LEU A 70 5.16 3.84 -13.85
N ILE A 71 3.90 4.16 -13.49
CA ILE A 71 2.74 3.98 -14.38
C ILE A 71 2.89 4.79 -15.67
N TYR A 72 3.32 6.04 -15.52
CA TYR A 72 3.45 7.02 -16.60
C TYR A 72 4.84 7.09 -17.23
N ALA A 73 5.73 6.15 -16.93
CA ALA A 73 7.00 6.05 -17.64
C ALA A 73 6.75 5.77 -19.15
N ASP A 74 7.52 6.46 -19.99
CA ASP A 74 7.41 6.37 -21.47
C ASP A 74 7.78 4.98 -22.02
N GLY A 75 8.46 4.15 -21.23
CA GLY A 75 8.86 2.79 -21.59
C GLY A 75 7.85 1.71 -21.19
N GLU A 76 8.02 0.51 -21.76
CA GLU A 76 7.45 -0.70 -21.16
C GLU A 76 8.20 -1.00 -19.86
N LEU A 77 7.45 -1.37 -18.82
CA LEU A 77 8.01 -1.74 -17.53
C LEU A 77 8.56 -3.15 -17.63
N LEU A 78 9.68 -3.39 -16.95
CA LEU A 78 10.13 -4.74 -16.64
C LEU A 78 9.11 -5.44 -15.73
N TYR A 79 9.16 -6.77 -15.69
CA TYR A 79 8.22 -7.55 -14.87
C TYR A 79 8.30 -7.16 -13.38
N GLU A 80 9.50 -6.92 -12.87
CA GLU A 80 9.72 -6.48 -11.48
C GLU A 80 9.11 -5.11 -11.20
N GLU A 81 9.21 -4.18 -12.15
CA GLU A 81 8.63 -2.84 -12.04
C GLU A 81 7.10 -2.92 -12.11
N PHE A 82 6.56 -3.81 -12.94
CA PHE A 82 5.13 -4.09 -12.99
C PHE A 82 4.62 -4.59 -11.62
N LEU A 83 5.30 -5.57 -11.02
CA LEU A 83 4.95 -6.06 -9.68
C LEU A 83 5.11 -4.97 -8.62
N LYS A 84 6.12 -4.10 -8.77
CA LYS A 84 6.34 -2.98 -7.84
C LYS A 84 5.18 -2.00 -7.85
N VAL A 85 4.55 -1.72 -9.00
CA VAL A 85 3.35 -0.87 -9.07
C VAL A 85 2.19 -1.47 -8.27
N LEU A 86 1.91 -2.77 -8.44
CA LEU A 86 0.85 -3.46 -7.68
C LEU A 86 1.11 -3.40 -6.17
N HIS A 87 2.37 -3.62 -5.78
CA HIS A 87 2.80 -3.57 -4.40
C HIS A 87 2.66 -2.16 -3.79
N LEU A 88 3.05 -1.11 -4.52
CA LEU A 88 2.91 0.28 -4.07
C LEU A 88 1.44 0.66 -3.87
N PHE A 89 0.55 0.20 -4.74
CA PHE A 89 -0.88 0.40 -4.59
C PHE A 89 -1.45 -0.27 -3.33
N ASP A 90 -1.02 -1.49 -3.04
CA ASP A 90 -1.36 -2.16 -1.78
C ASP A 90 -0.83 -1.37 -0.58
N SER A 91 0.41 -0.88 -0.62
CA SER A 91 1.01 -0.11 0.48
C SER A 91 0.25 1.17 0.78
N ILE A 92 -0.15 1.94 -0.25
CA ILE A 92 -0.99 3.15 -0.11
C ILE A 92 -2.28 2.82 0.65
N ASN A 93 -2.95 1.74 0.24
CA ASN A 93 -4.21 1.32 0.86
C ASN A 93 -4.03 0.78 2.28
N ILE A 94 -2.93 0.07 2.55
CA ILE A 94 -2.58 -0.39 3.88
C ILE A 94 -2.34 0.80 4.82
N PHE A 95 -1.59 1.82 4.39
CA PHE A 95 -1.38 3.03 5.19
C PHE A 95 -2.71 3.70 5.55
N PHE A 96 -3.60 3.83 4.58
CA PHE A 96 -4.95 4.38 4.79
C PHE A 96 -5.78 3.52 5.76
N CYS A 97 -5.79 2.20 5.60
CA CYS A 97 -6.48 1.27 6.51
C CYS A 97 -5.95 1.36 7.95
N LEU A 98 -4.66 1.62 8.13
CA LEU A 98 -4.04 1.80 9.44
C LEU A 98 -4.26 3.20 10.03
N GLY A 99 -4.90 4.12 9.32
CA GLY A 99 -5.20 5.47 9.81
C GLY A 99 -4.05 6.46 9.70
N ILE A 100 -3.08 6.23 8.79
CA ILE A 100 -2.15 7.28 8.38
C ILE A 100 -2.97 8.29 7.55
N ASN A 101 -3.39 9.37 8.22
CA ASN A 101 -4.27 10.39 7.66
C ASN A 101 -3.60 11.15 6.53
N GLU A 102 -4.15 10.98 5.32
CA GLU A 102 -3.80 11.72 4.12
C GLU A 102 -5.10 12.12 3.41
N SER A 103 -5.02 13.10 2.49
CA SER A 103 -6.20 13.57 1.77
C SER A 103 -6.89 12.41 1.04
N HIS A 104 -8.23 12.35 1.13
CA HIS A 104 -9.04 11.36 0.40
C HIS A 104 -8.72 11.35 -1.11
N ASP A 105 -8.26 12.49 -1.64
CA ASP A 105 -7.82 12.68 -3.02
C ASP A 105 -6.73 11.70 -3.47
N VAL A 106 -5.79 11.30 -2.61
CA VAL A 106 -4.69 10.38 -3.00
C VAL A 106 -5.24 8.98 -3.29
N ILE A 107 -6.23 8.52 -2.52
CA ILE A 107 -6.87 7.22 -2.75
C ILE A 107 -7.61 7.23 -4.09
N GLU A 108 -8.40 8.26 -4.35
CA GLU A 108 -9.14 8.38 -5.61
C GLU A 108 -8.20 8.43 -6.82
N LYS A 109 -7.12 9.23 -6.75
CA LYS A 109 -6.09 9.29 -7.79
C LYS A 109 -5.41 7.93 -7.99
N SER A 110 -5.05 7.24 -6.90
CA SER A 110 -4.40 5.94 -6.96
C SER A 110 -5.28 4.87 -7.62
N ASP A 111 -6.59 4.90 -7.36
CA ASP A 111 -7.56 3.97 -7.96
C ASP A 111 -7.67 4.23 -9.48
N VAL A 112 -7.74 5.50 -9.90
CA VAL A 112 -7.77 5.90 -11.32
C VAL A 112 -6.49 5.48 -12.05
N ASP A 113 -5.33 5.78 -11.46
CA ASP A 113 -4.02 5.44 -12.05
C ASP A 113 -3.86 3.92 -12.17
N MET A 114 -4.35 3.15 -11.19
CA MET A 114 -4.33 1.69 -11.23
C MET A 114 -5.25 1.13 -12.32
N VAL A 115 -6.45 1.70 -12.52
CA VAL A 115 -7.32 1.33 -13.66
C VAL A 115 -6.60 1.58 -14.99
N PHE A 116 -5.96 2.74 -15.15
CA PHE A 116 -5.18 3.06 -16.34
C PHE A 116 -4.02 2.07 -16.55
N PHE A 117 -3.26 1.78 -15.50
CA PHE A 117 -2.15 0.83 -15.52
C PHE A 117 -2.58 -0.57 -15.98
N LEU A 118 -3.64 -1.12 -15.38
CA LEU A 118 -4.16 -2.44 -15.76
C LEU A 118 -4.74 -2.47 -17.18
N LYS A 119 -5.25 -1.33 -17.70
CA LYS A 119 -5.63 -1.19 -19.11
C LYS A 119 -4.39 -1.20 -20.03
N LYS A 120 -3.33 -0.46 -19.68
CA LYS A 120 -2.04 -0.42 -20.41
C LYS A 120 -1.42 -1.81 -20.54
N TYR A 121 -1.43 -2.60 -19.46
CA TYR A 121 -0.80 -3.93 -19.41
C TYR A 121 -1.78 -5.11 -19.58
N LYS A 122 -2.91 -4.94 -20.27
CA LYS A 122 -4.06 -5.89 -20.31
C LYS A 122 -3.71 -7.39 -20.42
N LYS A 123 -2.63 -7.78 -21.11
CA LYS A 123 -2.16 -9.18 -21.24
C LYS A 123 -1.57 -9.77 -19.94
N LEU A 124 -0.86 -8.95 -19.16
CA LEU A 124 -0.23 -9.33 -17.88
C LEU A 124 -1.08 -8.88 -16.68
N GLY A 125 -1.65 -7.68 -16.78
CA GLY A 125 -2.41 -6.96 -15.77
C GLY A 125 -3.52 -7.77 -15.11
N TRP A 126 -4.42 -8.34 -15.91
CA TRP A 126 -5.65 -8.93 -15.39
C TRP A 126 -5.50 -10.38 -14.91
N ASN A 127 -4.51 -11.13 -15.40
CA ASN A 127 -4.28 -12.51 -14.97
C ASN A 127 -3.56 -12.56 -13.60
N ILE A 128 -2.53 -11.72 -13.41
CA ILE A 128 -1.80 -11.60 -12.13
C ILE A 128 -2.69 -10.99 -11.07
N ALA A 129 -3.49 -10.01 -11.48
CA ALA A 129 -4.56 -9.46 -10.68
C ALA A 129 -5.42 -10.55 -10.03
N THR A 130 -5.99 -11.46 -10.81
CA THR A 130 -7.05 -12.34 -10.31
C THR A 130 -6.68 -13.33 -9.19
N SER A 131 -5.39 -13.63 -8.94
CA SER A 131 -4.98 -14.51 -7.83
C SER A 131 -4.84 -13.79 -6.49
N ASP A 132 -4.31 -12.57 -6.46
CA ASP A 132 -4.03 -11.82 -5.21
C ASP A 132 -5.11 -10.78 -4.85
N ILE A 133 -5.95 -10.38 -5.82
CA ILE A 133 -6.85 -9.21 -5.75
C ILE A 133 -8.21 -9.50 -5.10
N LYS A 134 -8.69 -10.74 -5.15
CA LYS A 134 -10.13 -11.00 -4.92
C LYS A 134 -10.63 -10.66 -3.52
N ASN A 135 -9.78 -10.69 -2.50
CA ASN A 135 -10.21 -10.56 -1.10
C ASN A 135 -9.96 -9.18 -0.48
N LYS A 136 -9.29 -8.27 -1.19
CA LYS A 136 -8.94 -6.94 -0.68
C LYS A 136 -9.94 -5.89 -1.16
N GLN A 137 -10.45 -5.07 -0.23
CA GLN A 137 -11.54 -4.12 -0.53
C GLN A 137 -11.16 -3.06 -1.58
N TRP A 138 -9.94 -2.56 -1.54
CA TRP A 138 -9.47 -1.54 -2.48
C TRP A 138 -9.41 -2.04 -3.93
N TRP A 139 -9.07 -3.30 -4.10
CA TRP A 139 -9.08 -3.96 -5.39
C TRP A 139 -10.49 -4.09 -5.99
N GLN A 140 -11.52 -4.24 -5.15
CA GLN A 140 -12.92 -4.16 -5.59
C GLN A 140 -13.29 -2.76 -6.09
N ARG A 141 -12.73 -1.69 -5.49
CA ARG A 141 -12.94 -0.32 -5.98
C ARG A 141 -12.39 -0.14 -7.40
N VAL A 142 -11.20 -0.64 -7.66
CA VAL A 142 -10.57 -0.62 -9.00
C VAL A 142 -11.39 -1.39 -10.03
N ILE A 143 -11.89 -2.59 -9.67
CA ILE A 143 -12.74 -3.39 -10.55
C ILE A 143 -14.04 -2.65 -10.88
N ASN A 144 -14.72 -2.10 -9.87
CA ASN A 144 -15.97 -1.36 -10.07
C ASN A 144 -15.77 -0.10 -10.93
N LEU A 145 -14.67 0.64 -10.70
CA LEU A 145 -14.35 1.87 -11.46
C LEU A 145 -14.03 1.58 -12.94
N LYS A 146 -13.45 0.41 -13.23
CA LYS A 146 -13.22 -0.03 -14.60
C LYS A 146 -14.55 -0.23 -15.35
N ASP A 147 -15.56 -0.80 -14.69
CA ASP A 147 -16.84 -1.13 -15.32
C ASP A 147 -17.70 0.10 -15.61
N THR A 148 -17.47 1.22 -14.90
CA THR A 148 -18.15 2.50 -15.14
C THR A 148 -17.50 3.37 -16.22
N THR A 149 -16.24 3.12 -16.59
CA THR A 149 -15.48 3.91 -17.59
C THR A 149 -15.49 3.27 -19.00
N LYS A 150 -16.64 2.75 -19.44
CA LYS A 150 -16.83 2.16 -20.78
C LYS A 150 -17.02 3.19 -21.88
#